data_AF-A0AAV2LX68-F1
#
_entry.id   AF-A0AAV2LX68-F1
#
_cell.length_a   1.000
_cell.length_b   1.000
_cell.length_c   1.000
_cell.angle_alpha   90.00
_cell.angle_beta   90.00
_cell.angle_gamma   90.00
#
_symmetry.space_group_name_H-M   'P 1'
#
loop_
_entity.id
_entity.type
_entity.pdbx_description
1 polymer ?
#
loop_
_entity_poly.entity_id
_entity_poly.type
_entity_poly.pdbx_seq_one_letter_code
_entity_poly.pdbx_strand_id
1 'polypeptide(L)'
;MVWGGVVRCGESRGGICIAQSLRIPHNPKPEDYDKGVQQLLESPHARAVIIFASDEDIRGILNATKRANQVGHFLWIGSDSWGAKSGPIHQLEDVATGAITILPKRTSIRGFDEYFTGLTLATNRRNVWFAEYWEENFDCRLLSTSKKEDTSRKCTGQERIGIDSKYEQEGKVQFVIDAVYAMAHALHDMHRDLCTDHPTVCPLMEAAEGKTLLKYIRNASFNGE
;
A
#
# COMPACT_ATOMS: atom_id res chain seq x y z
N MET A 1 -3.39 -15.66 4.82
CA MET A 1 -4.50 -15.13 3.99
C MET A 1 -4.69 -16.11 2.82
N VAL A 2 -5.92 -16.26 2.32
CA VAL A 2 -6.35 -17.43 1.51
C VAL A 2 -6.03 -17.23 0.03
N TRP A 3 -5.44 -18.24 -0.59
CA TRP A 3 -5.35 -18.43 -2.03
C TRP A 3 -6.54 -19.25 -2.49
N GLY A 4 -7.30 -18.81 -3.48
CA GLY A 4 -8.32 -19.64 -4.10
C GLY A 4 -7.91 -19.99 -5.52
N GLY A 5 -7.55 -21.26 -5.79
CA GLY A 5 -7.56 -21.77 -7.16
C GLY A 5 -9.00 -22.05 -7.57
N VAL A 6 -9.48 -21.53 -8.70
CA VAL A 6 -10.88 -21.71 -9.14
C VAL A 6 -10.97 -22.89 -10.11
N VAL A 7 -11.56 -24.03 -9.70
CA VAL A 7 -11.94 -25.16 -10.57
C VAL A 7 -13.44 -25.39 -10.43
N ARG A 8 -14.09 -25.55 -11.57
CA ARG A 8 -15.53 -25.81 -11.80
C ARG A 8 -16.01 -27.13 -11.17
N CYS A 9 -17.05 -27.09 -10.31
CA CYS A 9 -18.13 -28.10 -10.17
C CYS A 9 -19.18 -27.74 -9.10
N GLY A 10 -20.44 -27.59 -9.51
CA GLY A 10 -21.66 -27.85 -8.73
C GLY A 10 -21.97 -27.00 -7.49
N GLU A 11 -22.90 -26.05 -7.66
CA GLU A 11 -23.85 -25.56 -6.64
C GLU A 11 -23.28 -24.79 -5.42
N SER A 12 -22.78 -23.59 -5.68
CA SER A 12 -22.80 -22.49 -4.71
C SER A 12 -23.51 -21.29 -5.35
N ARG A 13 -24.14 -20.41 -4.56
CA ARG A 13 -24.89 -19.24 -5.06
C ARG A 13 -24.01 -18.40 -5.98
N GLY A 14 -24.11 -18.60 -7.30
CA GLY A 14 -23.27 -17.97 -8.32
C GLY A 14 -22.59 -18.92 -9.30
N GLY A 15 -22.62 -20.24 -9.10
CA GLY A 15 -22.06 -21.22 -10.05
C GLY A 15 -20.53 -21.23 -10.13
N ILE A 16 -19.85 -20.70 -9.11
CA ILE A 16 -18.39 -20.61 -9.01
C ILE A 16 -17.90 -21.65 -7.99
N CYS A 17 -16.78 -22.31 -8.30
CA CYS A 17 -16.27 -23.42 -7.50
C CYS A 17 -14.78 -23.21 -7.21
N ILE A 18 -14.37 -23.55 -5.99
CA ILE A 18 -13.00 -23.38 -5.52
C ILE A 18 -12.34 -24.76 -5.54
N ALA A 19 -11.27 -24.89 -6.32
CA ALA A 19 -10.48 -26.11 -6.44
C ALA A 19 -9.73 -26.40 -5.15
N GLN A 20 -9.03 -25.38 -4.66
CA GLN A 20 -8.12 -25.49 -3.56
C GLN A 20 -7.99 -24.14 -2.88
N SER A 21 -7.89 -24.20 -1.56
CA SER A 21 -7.69 -23.05 -0.69
C SER A 21 -6.34 -23.18 0.01
N LEU A 22 -5.33 -22.37 -0.36
CA LEU A 22 -4.01 -22.39 0.27
C LEU A 22 -3.85 -21.21 1.23
N ARG A 23 -2.93 -21.31 2.20
CA ARG A 23 -2.63 -20.24 3.15
C ARG A 23 -1.13 -20.04 3.26
N ILE A 24 -0.69 -18.81 3.09
CA ILE A 24 0.70 -18.41 3.35
C ILE A 24 0.93 -18.36 4.86
N PRO A 25 2.01 -18.99 5.38
CA PRO A 25 2.39 -18.86 6.79
C PRO A 25 2.80 -17.41 7.14
N HIS A 26 2.85 -17.08 8.43
CA HIS A 26 3.06 -15.69 8.88
C HIS A 26 4.46 -15.13 8.53
N ASN A 27 5.47 -15.99 8.38
CA ASN A 27 6.83 -15.67 7.95
C ASN A 27 7.27 -16.70 6.90
N PRO A 28 6.83 -16.54 5.64
CA PRO A 28 7.09 -17.52 4.60
C PRO A 28 8.55 -17.54 4.18
N LYS A 29 9.07 -18.76 3.99
CA LYS A 29 10.36 -18.99 3.32
C LYS A 29 10.12 -19.10 1.80
N PRO A 30 11.17 -18.90 0.98
CA PRO A 30 11.08 -19.13 -0.47
C PRO A 30 10.46 -20.48 -0.85
N GLU A 31 10.80 -21.54 -0.10
CA GLU A 31 10.28 -22.89 -0.28
C GLU A 31 8.78 -23.02 -0.04
N ASP A 32 8.19 -22.19 0.82
CA ASP A 32 6.76 -22.22 1.11
C ASP A 32 5.96 -21.71 -0.11
N TYR A 33 6.49 -20.74 -0.84
CA TYR A 33 5.91 -20.28 -2.10
C TYR A 33 6.05 -21.33 -3.20
N ASP A 34 7.20 -22.01 -3.29
CA ASP A 34 7.41 -23.09 -4.26
C ASP A 34 6.43 -24.24 -4.03
N LYS A 35 6.23 -24.65 -2.77
CA LYS A 35 5.21 -25.64 -2.39
C LYS A 35 3.81 -25.17 -2.75
N GLY A 36 3.50 -23.90 -2.50
CA GLY A 36 2.20 -23.31 -2.87
C GLY A 36 1.95 -23.38 -4.38
N VAL A 37 2.93 -23.02 -5.21
CA VAL A 37 2.83 -23.12 -6.67
C VAL A 37 2.69 -24.57 -7.13
N GLN A 38 3.45 -25.50 -6.54
CA GLN A 38 3.31 -26.93 -6.83
C GLN A 38 1.90 -27.44 -6.52
N GLN A 39 1.32 -27.05 -5.38
CA GLN A 39 -0.05 -27.41 -5.01
C GLN A 39 -1.08 -26.84 -6.00
N LEU A 40 -0.92 -25.60 -6.45
CA LEU A 40 -1.79 -25.02 -7.48
C LEU A 40 -1.72 -25.82 -8.80
N LEU A 41 -0.55 -26.33 -9.18
CA LEU A 41 -0.35 -27.13 -10.38
C LEU A 41 -0.97 -28.53 -10.29
N GLU A 42 -1.28 -29.04 -9.09
CA GLU A 42 -2.05 -30.29 -8.91
C GLU A 42 -3.48 -30.18 -9.47
N SER A 43 -3.96 -28.95 -9.70
CA SER A 43 -5.28 -28.66 -10.26
C SER A 43 -5.18 -28.12 -11.70
N PRO A 44 -4.90 -28.97 -12.72
CA PRO A 44 -4.63 -28.51 -14.09
C PRO A 44 -5.83 -27.85 -14.78
N HIS A 45 -7.04 -28.06 -14.27
CA HIS A 45 -8.26 -27.42 -14.76
C HIS A 45 -8.50 -26.03 -14.14
N ALA A 46 -7.73 -25.63 -13.11
CA ALA A 46 -7.78 -24.30 -12.51
C ALA A 46 -6.72 -23.44 -13.17
N ARG A 47 -7.16 -22.43 -13.91
CA ARG A 47 -6.25 -21.42 -14.44
C ARG A 47 -6.32 -20.12 -13.67
N ALA A 48 -7.48 -19.78 -13.13
CA ALA A 48 -7.65 -18.55 -12.36
C ALA A 48 -7.25 -18.76 -10.89
N VAL A 49 -6.39 -17.88 -10.39
CA VAL A 49 -5.93 -17.89 -8.99
C VAL A 49 -6.28 -16.55 -8.36
N ILE A 50 -7.15 -16.59 -7.35
CA ILE A 50 -7.51 -15.43 -6.55
C ILE A 50 -6.53 -15.30 -5.39
N ILE A 51 -5.85 -14.16 -5.32
CA ILE A 51 -4.80 -13.88 -4.35
C ILE A 51 -5.18 -12.69 -3.45
N PHE A 52 -5.29 -12.98 -2.16
CA PHE A 52 -5.38 -12.00 -1.09
C PHE A 52 -4.11 -12.11 -0.27
N ALA A 53 -3.13 -11.25 -0.55
CA ALA A 53 -1.83 -11.31 0.10
C ALA A 53 -1.16 -9.94 0.12
N SER A 54 -0.10 -9.82 0.92
CA SER A 54 0.72 -8.61 1.01
C SER A 54 1.60 -8.45 -0.23
N ASP A 55 2.15 -7.25 -0.41
CA ASP A 55 3.08 -6.92 -1.51
C ASP A 55 4.26 -7.91 -1.58
N GLU A 56 4.83 -8.26 -0.43
CA GLU A 56 5.97 -9.19 -0.33
C GLU A 56 5.57 -10.61 -0.73
N ASP A 57 4.42 -11.07 -0.24
CA ASP A 57 3.89 -12.39 -0.54
C ASP A 57 3.60 -12.56 -2.03
N ILE A 58 2.95 -11.56 -2.64
CA ILE A 58 2.63 -11.55 -4.08
C ILE A 58 3.92 -11.67 -4.88
N ARG A 59 4.94 -10.88 -4.53
CA ARG A 59 6.25 -10.97 -5.18
C ARG A 59 6.90 -12.34 -4.98
N GLY A 60 6.81 -12.92 -3.78
CA GLY A 60 7.32 -14.27 -3.48
C GLY A 60 6.68 -15.34 -4.37
N ILE A 61 5.38 -15.23 -4.60
CA ILE A 61 4.56 -16.14 -5.40
C ILE A 61 4.86 -16.02 -6.89
N LEU A 62 4.92 -14.79 -7.41
CA LEU A 62 5.25 -14.55 -8.81
C LEU A 62 6.67 -15.05 -9.11
N ASN A 63 7.62 -14.83 -8.19
CA ASN A 63 8.96 -15.41 -8.27
C ASN A 63 8.95 -16.95 -8.30
N ALA A 64 8.19 -17.59 -7.39
CA ALA A 64 8.06 -19.05 -7.37
C ALA A 64 7.46 -19.60 -8.67
N THR A 65 6.47 -18.90 -9.23
CA THR A 65 5.86 -19.24 -10.53
C THR A 65 6.88 -19.14 -11.67
N LYS A 66 7.72 -18.09 -11.65
CA LYS A 66 8.81 -17.92 -12.61
C LYS A 66 9.84 -19.05 -12.49
N ARG A 67 10.26 -19.40 -11.27
CA ARG A 67 11.18 -20.53 -11.00
C ARG A 67 10.62 -21.87 -11.46
N ALA A 68 9.30 -22.06 -11.34
CA ALA A 68 8.62 -23.27 -11.81
C ALA A 68 8.40 -23.30 -13.34
N ASN A 69 8.87 -22.29 -14.08
CA ASN A 69 8.67 -22.13 -15.53
C ASN A 69 7.18 -22.15 -15.94
N GLN A 70 6.30 -21.57 -15.11
CA GLN A 70 4.84 -21.53 -15.35
C GLN A 70 4.35 -20.15 -15.77
N VAL A 71 5.19 -19.37 -16.46
CA VAL A 71 4.82 -18.05 -16.97
C VAL A 71 3.66 -18.18 -17.96
N GLY A 72 2.59 -17.40 -17.76
CA GLY A 72 1.38 -17.44 -18.59
C GLY A 72 0.44 -18.64 -18.33
N HIS A 73 0.77 -19.53 -17.39
CA HIS A 73 -0.10 -20.64 -17.04
C HIS A 73 -1.35 -20.16 -16.28
N PHE A 74 -1.12 -19.38 -15.21
CA PHE A 74 -2.14 -18.85 -14.31
C PHE A 74 -2.63 -17.46 -14.74
N LEU A 75 -3.92 -17.20 -14.50
CA LEU A 75 -4.55 -15.89 -14.54
C LEU A 75 -4.70 -15.39 -13.10
N TRP A 76 -3.98 -14.32 -12.76
CA TRP A 76 -3.99 -13.75 -11.43
C TRP A 76 -5.17 -12.80 -11.23
N ILE A 77 -5.94 -13.03 -10.17
CA ILE A 77 -7.02 -12.14 -9.73
C ILE A 77 -6.64 -11.59 -8.35
N GLY A 78 -6.23 -10.33 -8.30
CA GLY A 78 -5.70 -9.68 -7.12
C GLY A 78 -6.67 -8.77 -6.39
N SER A 79 -6.48 -8.63 -5.08
CA SER A 79 -7.07 -7.55 -4.28
C SER A 79 -6.42 -6.18 -4.56
N ASP A 80 -6.90 -5.15 -3.85
CA ASP A 80 -6.38 -3.77 -3.90
C ASP A 80 -4.95 -3.60 -3.38
N SER A 81 -4.33 -4.67 -2.87
CA SER A 81 -3.00 -4.62 -2.29
C SER A 81 -1.91 -4.30 -3.30
N TRP A 82 -2.01 -4.78 -4.54
CA TRP A 82 -0.97 -4.64 -5.57
C TRP A 82 -1.43 -4.12 -6.92
N GLY A 83 -2.75 -4.02 -7.16
CA GLY A 83 -3.29 -3.56 -8.45
C GLY A 83 -2.86 -2.15 -8.85
N ALA A 84 -2.47 -1.35 -7.87
CA ALA A 84 -2.10 0.05 -8.01
C ALA A 84 -0.59 0.31 -7.90
N LYS A 85 0.20 -0.73 -7.68
CA LYS A 85 1.61 -0.60 -7.29
C LYS A 85 2.50 -1.31 -8.29
N SER A 86 3.55 -0.66 -8.75
CA SER A 86 4.57 -1.31 -9.58
C SER A 86 5.54 -2.18 -8.78
N GLY A 87 5.69 -1.93 -7.47
CA GLY A 87 6.66 -2.61 -6.61
C GLY A 87 6.54 -4.15 -6.61
N PRO A 88 5.36 -4.73 -6.32
CA PRO A 88 5.18 -6.19 -6.23
C PRO A 88 5.50 -6.95 -7.53
N ILE A 89 5.38 -6.28 -8.68
CA ILE A 89 5.55 -6.87 -10.02
C ILE A 89 6.85 -6.48 -10.70
N HIS A 90 7.68 -5.64 -10.09
CA HIS A 90 8.91 -5.16 -10.69
C HIS A 90 9.84 -6.34 -11.06
N GLN A 91 10.23 -6.44 -12.33
CA GLN A 91 11.00 -7.55 -12.96
C GLN A 91 10.23 -8.90 -13.09
N LEU A 92 8.94 -8.90 -12.79
CA LEU A 92 8.01 -10.04 -12.86
C LEU A 92 6.78 -9.72 -13.71
N GLU A 93 6.87 -8.70 -14.56
CA GLU A 93 5.79 -8.23 -15.42
C GLU A 93 5.32 -9.31 -16.40
N ASP A 94 6.24 -10.18 -16.85
CA ASP A 94 5.97 -11.34 -17.68
C ASP A 94 5.04 -12.35 -16.99
N VAL A 95 5.22 -12.57 -15.68
CA VAL A 95 4.38 -13.48 -14.88
C VAL A 95 3.03 -12.87 -14.53
N ALA A 96 3.00 -11.55 -14.30
CA ALA A 96 1.80 -10.80 -13.97
C ALA A 96 0.96 -10.39 -15.18
N THR A 97 1.41 -10.71 -16.41
CA THR A 97 0.72 -10.33 -17.64
C THR A 97 -0.71 -10.89 -17.67
N GLY A 98 -1.68 -10.02 -17.91
CA GLY A 98 -3.10 -10.36 -17.93
C GLY A 98 -3.78 -10.42 -16.56
N ALA A 99 -3.07 -10.10 -15.47
CA ALA A 99 -3.67 -10.03 -14.14
C ALA A 99 -4.81 -9.01 -14.07
N ILE A 100 -5.86 -9.37 -13.33
CA ILE A 100 -7.00 -8.51 -13.04
C ILE A 100 -6.95 -8.14 -11.56
N THR A 101 -7.04 -6.86 -11.25
CA THR A 101 -7.06 -6.40 -9.86
C THR A 101 -8.23 -5.46 -9.62
N ILE A 102 -8.66 -5.40 -8.37
CA ILE A 102 -9.69 -4.46 -7.92
C ILE A 102 -9.02 -3.28 -7.23
N LEU A 103 -9.50 -2.07 -7.50
CA LEU A 103 -9.05 -0.87 -6.81
C LEU A 103 -10.27 -0.03 -6.44
N PRO A 104 -10.34 0.48 -5.20
CA PRO A 104 -11.27 1.55 -4.87
C PRO A 104 -11.06 2.72 -5.83
N LYS A 105 -12.16 3.39 -6.21
CA LYS A 105 -12.06 4.63 -6.98
C LYS A 105 -11.25 5.64 -6.16
N ARG A 106 -10.27 6.25 -6.81
CA ARG A 106 -9.34 7.21 -6.22
C ARG A 106 -9.05 8.34 -7.18
N THR A 107 -8.66 9.48 -6.64
CA THR A 107 -8.21 10.66 -7.37
C THR A 107 -6.81 11.02 -6.87
N SER A 108 -5.94 11.45 -7.79
CA SER A 108 -4.63 11.99 -7.43
C SER A 108 -4.79 13.38 -6.82
N ILE A 109 -4.22 13.61 -5.63
CA ILE A 109 -4.32 14.91 -4.95
C ILE A 109 -3.15 15.79 -5.36
N ARG A 110 -3.41 16.76 -6.25
CA ARG A 110 -2.35 17.63 -6.82
C ARG A 110 -1.57 18.40 -5.74
N GLY A 111 -2.26 18.90 -4.71
CA GLY A 111 -1.61 19.59 -3.61
C GLY A 111 -0.60 18.71 -2.84
N PHE A 112 -0.86 17.41 -2.75
CA PHE A 112 0.10 16.47 -2.16
C PHE A 112 1.31 16.25 -3.08
N ASP A 113 1.10 16.15 -4.39
CA ASP A 113 2.20 16.02 -5.35
C ASP A 113 3.13 17.23 -5.30
N GLU A 114 2.56 18.44 -5.33
CA GLU A 114 3.30 19.71 -5.23
C GLU A 114 4.07 19.79 -3.91
N TYR A 115 3.44 19.43 -2.79
CA TYR A 115 4.08 19.40 -1.47
C TYR A 115 5.23 18.40 -1.43
N PHE A 116 4.98 17.15 -1.82
CA PHE A 116 5.92 16.04 -1.67
C PHE A 116 7.13 16.19 -2.59
N THR A 117 6.91 16.56 -3.86
CA THR A 117 7.99 16.78 -4.83
C THR A 117 8.84 18.02 -4.52
N GLY A 118 8.26 19.00 -3.81
CA GLY A 118 8.95 20.18 -3.30
C GLY A 118 9.81 19.94 -2.04
N LEU A 119 9.77 18.75 -1.43
CA LEU A 119 10.57 18.44 -0.24
C LEU A 119 12.06 18.32 -0.59
N THR A 120 12.90 18.84 0.29
CA THR A 120 14.36 18.73 0.22
C THR A 120 14.91 18.40 1.60
N LEU A 121 16.14 17.89 1.66
CA LEU A 121 16.82 17.62 2.94
C LEU A 121 16.96 18.88 3.82
N ALA A 122 16.99 20.06 3.20
CA ALA A 122 17.07 21.33 3.93
C ALA A 122 15.72 21.71 4.58
N THR A 123 14.61 21.45 3.88
CA THR A 123 13.26 21.87 4.30
C THR A 123 12.57 20.86 5.21
N ASN A 124 12.85 19.56 5.06
CA ASN A 124 12.17 18.51 5.81
C ASN A 124 13.04 17.91 6.91
N ARG A 125 13.15 18.62 8.04
CA ARG A 125 13.81 18.11 9.25
C ARG A 125 12.87 17.42 10.24
N ARG A 126 11.56 17.48 9.98
CA ARG A 126 10.53 16.92 10.88
C ARG A 126 10.46 15.40 10.77
N ASN A 127 10.62 14.86 9.56
CA ASN A 127 10.58 13.42 9.33
C ASN A 127 11.99 12.83 9.50
N VAL A 128 12.17 12.04 10.56
CA VAL A 128 13.47 11.42 10.88
C VAL A 128 13.91 10.39 9.84
N TRP A 129 12.98 9.78 9.11
CA TRP A 129 13.24 8.78 8.07
C TRP A 129 13.50 9.39 6.69
N PHE A 130 13.45 10.72 6.56
CA PHE A 130 13.58 11.39 5.27
C PHE A 130 15.01 11.31 4.72
N ALA A 131 16.01 11.21 5.60
CA ALA A 131 17.40 11.02 5.19
C ALA A 131 17.61 9.64 4.54
N GLU A 132 17.12 8.57 5.18
CA GLU A 132 17.17 7.21 4.65
C GLU A 132 16.39 7.09 3.35
N TYR A 133 15.18 7.66 3.29
CA TYR A 133 14.40 7.73 2.05
C TYR A 133 15.18 8.42 0.92
N TRP A 134 15.87 9.53 1.20
CA TRP A 134 16.64 10.25 0.19
C TRP A 134 17.78 9.41 -0.37
N GLU A 135 18.51 8.69 0.48
CA GLU A 135 19.57 7.78 0.06
C GLU A 135 19.06 6.67 -0.86
N GLU A 136 17.96 6.02 -0.48
CA GLU A 136 17.37 4.92 -1.24
C GLU A 136 16.76 5.40 -2.57
N ASN A 137 16.02 6.51 -2.54
CA ASN A 137 15.30 7.02 -3.70
C ASN A 137 16.22 7.57 -4.80
N PHE A 138 17.38 8.11 -4.45
CA PHE A 138 18.36 8.66 -5.39
C PHE A 138 19.61 7.78 -5.57
N ASP A 139 19.64 6.59 -4.97
CA ASP A 139 20.78 5.67 -4.96
C ASP A 139 22.10 6.39 -4.64
N CYS A 140 22.11 7.07 -3.49
CA CYS A 140 23.26 7.85 -3.04
C CYS A 140 23.44 7.79 -1.52
N ARG A 141 24.60 8.23 -1.03
CA ARG A 141 24.90 8.31 0.40
C ARG A 141 25.04 9.75 0.89
N LEU A 142 24.37 10.07 1.97
CA LEU A 142 24.56 11.27 2.75
C LEU A 142 25.82 11.10 3.61
N LEU A 143 26.66 12.12 3.66
CA LEU A 143 27.94 12.05 4.36
C LEU A 143 27.72 11.86 5.89
N SER A 144 27.83 10.62 6.37
CA SER A 144 27.88 10.30 7.80
C SER A 144 29.07 9.39 8.15
N THR A 145 30.02 9.99 8.86
CA THR A 145 30.99 9.44 9.86
C THR A 145 31.84 8.19 9.61
N SER A 146 31.73 7.47 8.49
CA SER A 146 32.60 6.32 8.23
C SER A 146 33.74 6.65 7.27
N LYS A 147 34.96 6.66 7.79
CA LYS A 147 36.24 6.74 7.04
C LYS A 147 36.51 5.47 6.21
N LYS A 148 35.54 4.98 5.45
CA LYS A 148 35.77 3.92 4.48
C LYS A 148 35.49 4.49 3.10
N GLU A 149 36.43 4.23 2.19
CA GLU A 149 36.28 4.42 0.75
C GLU A 149 35.06 3.65 0.28
N ASP A 150 33.89 4.28 0.37
CA ASP A 150 32.68 3.78 -0.21
C ASP A 150 32.65 4.32 -1.65
N THR A 151 32.70 3.44 -2.63
CA THR A 151 32.61 3.74 -4.07
C THR A 151 31.22 4.25 -4.47
N SER A 152 30.33 4.44 -3.49
CA SER A 152 28.95 4.87 -3.64
C SER A 152 28.85 6.36 -3.99
N ARG A 153 27.88 6.70 -4.85
CA ARG A 153 27.60 8.08 -5.27
C ARG A 153 27.23 8.91 -4.04
N LYS A 154 27.86 10.07 -3.87
CA LYS A 154 27.50 11.02 -2.79
C LYS A 154 26.24 11.81 -3.15
N CYS A 155 25.31 11.94 -2.21
CA CYS A 155 24.17 12.82 -2.38
C CYS A 155 24.64 14.29 -2.33
N THR A 156 24.13 15.11 -3.25
CA THR A 156 24.43 16.54 -3.32
C THR A 156 23.48 17.38 -2.47
N GLY A 157 22.29 16.85 -2.16
CA GLY A 157 21.19 17.57 -1.54
C GLY A 157 20.47 18.52 -2.49
N GLN A 158 20.88 18.56 -3.77
CA GLN A 158 20.22 19.32 -4.83
C GLN A 158 19.27 18.47 -5.68
N GLU A 159 19.23 17.15 -5.44
CA GLU A 159 18.32 16.26 -6.15
C GLU A 159 16.84 16.69 -5.94
N ARG A 160 16.00 16.32 -6.90
CA ARG A 160 14.57 16.67 -6.95
C ARG A 160 13.71 15.44 -7.19
N ILE A 161 12.74 15.22 -6.30
CA ILE A 161 11.80 14.11 -6.39
C ILE A 161 10.89 14.33 -7.60
N GLY A 162 10.75 13.32 -8.46
CA GLY A 162 9.97 13.41 -9.71
C GLY A 162 10.73 13.98 -10.91
N ILE A 163 11.94 14.53 -10.71
CA ILE A 163 12.84 14.96 -11.80
C ILE A 163 14.04 14.02 -11.88
N ASP A 164 14.80 13.90 -10.79
CA ASP A 164 15.99 13.05 -10.71
C ASP A 164 15.67 11.64 -10.19
N SER A 165 14.41 11.39 -9.80
CA SER A 165 13.90 10.09 -9.36
C SER A 165 12.47 9.88 -9.86
N LYS A 166 12.07 8.63 -10.06
CA LYS A 166 10.70 8.29 -10.44
C LYS A 166 9.76 8.59 -9.27
N TYR A 167 8.76 9.43 -9.52
CA TYR A 167 7.69 9.69 -8.57
C TYR A 167 6.35 9.22 -9.15
N GLU A 168 5.60 8.48 -8.33
CA GLU A 168 4.23 8.10 -8.60
C GLU A 168 3.48 8.21 -7.27
N GLN A 169 2.40 9.00 -7.25
CA GLN A 169 1.63 9.17 -6.01
C GLN A 169 1.03 7.82 -5.61
N GLU A 170 1.28 7.40 -4.38
CA GLU A 170 0.62 6.20 -3.88
C GLU A 170 -0.86 6.48 -3.76
N GLY A 171 -1.70 5.73 -4.46
CA GLY A 171 -3.10 6.07 -4.57
C GLY A 171 -3.96 5.58 -3.40
N LYS A 172 -3.37 5.41 -2.22
CA LYS A 172 -4.09 5.43 -0.95
C LYS A 172 -3.99 6.79 -0.23
N VAL A 173 -3.23 7.74 -0.77
CA VAL A 173 -3.03 9.10 -0.21
C VAL A 173 -4.35 9.82 0.03
N GLN A 174 -5.30 9.79 -0.92
CA GLN A 174 -6.62 10.41 -0.74
C GLN A 174 -7.32 9.90 0.53
N PHE A 175 -7.37 8.59 0.74
CA PHE A 175 -8.04 8.02 1.93
C PHE A 175 -7.38 8.43 3.24
N VAL A 176 -6.06 8.63 3.25
CA VAL A 176 -5.33 9.13 4.43
C VAL A 176 -5.68 10.59 4.70
N ILE A 177 -5.73 11.42 3.65
CA ILE A 177 -6.13 12.83 3.74
C ILE A 177 -7.57 12.94 4.24
N ASP A 178 -8.50 12.20 3.63
CA ASP A 178 -9.91 12.16 4.04
C ASP A 178 -10.08 11.69 5.49
N ALA A 179 -9.28 10.73 5.96
CA ALA A 179 -9.32 10.29 7.36
C ALA A 179 -8.89 11.40 8.33
N VAL A 180 -7.88 12.20 7.97
CA VAL A 180 -7.44 13.35 8.77
C VAL A 180 -8.53 14.43 8.78
N TYR A 181 -9.12 14.73 7.63
CA TYR A 181 -10.23 15.69 7.54
C TYR A 181 -11.46 15.23 8.30
N ALA A 182 -11.80 13.94 8.26
CA ALA A 182 -12.91 13.39 9.04
C ALA A 182 -12.73 13.65 10.55
N MET A 183 -11.51 13.46 11.06
CA MET A 183 -11.19 13.80 12.45
C MET A 183 -11.25 15.31 12.72
N ALA A 184 -10.72 16.12 11.80
CA ALA A 184 -10.75 17.58 11.94
C ALA A 184 -12.19 18.12 11.96
N HIS A 185 -13.07 17.63 11.08
CA HIS A 185 -14.48 17.98 11.07
C HIS A 185 -15.19 17.53 12.35
N ALA A 186 -14.95 16.31 12.82
CA ALA A 186 -15.51 15.83 14.07
C ALA A 186 -15.10 16.68 15.28
N LEU A 187 -13.82 17.08 15.36
CA LEU A 187 -13.31 17.96 16.41
C LEU A 187 -13.88 19.38 16.30
N HIS A 188 -14.05 19.88 15.08
CA HIS A 188 -14.66 21.19 14.83
C HIS A 188 -16.14 21.21 15.25
N ASP A 189 -16.91 20.19 14.91
CA ASP A 189 -18.31 20.06 15.32
C ASP A 189 -18.44 19.94 16.84
N MET A 190 -17.57 19.14 17.46
CA MET A 190 -17.50 19.02 18.91
C MET A 190 -17.13 20.34 19.59
N HIS A 191 -16.18 21.09 19.03
CA HIS A 191 -15.80 22.41 19.52
C HIS A 191 -16.95 23.40 19.43
N ARG A 192 -17.66 23.45 18.30
CA ARG A 192 -18.83 24.33 18.12
C ARG A 192 -19.93 24.04 19.15
N ASP A 193 -20.16 22.76 19.44
CA ASP A 193 -21.23 22.32 20.33
C ASP A 193 -20.88 22.48 21.82
N LEU A 194 -19.61 22.31 22.21
CA LEU A 194 -19.17 22.36 23.62
C LEU A 194 -18.52 23.70 24.02
N CYS A 195 -17.96 24.44 23.06
CA CYS A 195 -17.09 25.60 23.29
C CYS A 195 -17.57 26.82 22.49
N THR A 196 -18.89 27.05 22.43
CA THR A 196 -19.54 28.05 21.56
C THR A 196 -18.97 29.48 21.68
N ASP A 197 -18.48 29.88 22.86
CA ASP A 197 -17.91 31.21 23.12
C ASP A 197 -16.38 31.21 23.32
N HIS A 198 -15.70 30.11 23.06
CA HIS A 198 -14.26 29.99 23.24
C HIS A 198 -13.53 29.86 21.90
N PRO A 199 -12.52 30.70 21.62
CA PRO A 199 -11.73 30.60 20.39
C PRO A 199 -10.81 29.37 20.38
N THR A 200 -10.61 28.74 21.54
CA THR A 200 -9.74 27.56 21.73
C THR A 200 -10.53 26.42 22.36
N VAL A 201 -9.86 25.29 22.55
CA VAL A 201 -10.39 24.16 23.33
C VAL A 201 -10.78 24.67 24.73
N CYS A 202 -12.00 24.34 25.16
CA CYS A 202 -12.54 24.70 26.46
C CYS A 202 -12.48 23.51 27.43
N PRO A 203 -12.59 23.73 28.76
CA PRO A 203 -12.48 22.66 29.75
C PRO A 203 -13.47 21.50 29.57
N LEU A 204 -14.66 21.77 29.00
CA LEU A 204 -15.64 20.73 28.67
C LEU A 204 -15.16 19.80 27.56
N MET A 205 -14.45 20.33 26.57
CA MET A 205 -13.88 19.55 25.48
C MET A 205 -12.60 18.83 25.92
N GLU A 206 -11.77 19.44 26.78
CA GLU A 206 -10.60 18.78 27.37
C GLU A 206 -10.99 17.58 28.25
N ALA A 207 -12.06 17.70 29.02
CA ALA A 207 -12.57 16.64 29.88
C ALA A 207 -13.41 15.59 29.13
N ALA A 208 -13.66 15.78 27.83
CA ALA A 208 -14.55 14.91 27.09
C ALA A 208 -13.92 13.53 26.83
N GLU A 209 -14.69 12.49 27.13
CA GLU A 209 -14.26 11.11 26.91
C GLU A 209 -14.25 10.72 25.43
N GLY A 210 -13.47 9.70 25.08
CA GLY A 210 -13.43 9.14 23.72
C GLY A 210 -14.80 8.68 23.19
N LYS A 211 -15.74 8.29 24.08
CA LYS A 211 -17.12 7.96 23.68
C LYS A 211 -17.89 9.18 23.15
N THR A 212 -17.60 10.36 23.69
CA THR A 212 -18.20 11.63 23.23
C THR A 212 -17.64 11.97 21.86
N LEU A 213 -16.32 11.94 21.69
CA LEU A 213 -15.67 12.16 20.39
C LEU A 213 -16.15 11.16 19.32
N LEU A 214 -16.33 9.89 19.67
CA LEU A 214 -16.80 8.86 18.74
C LEU A 214 -18.19 9.19 18.14
N LYS A 215 -19.07 9.88 18.88
CA LYS A 215 -20.36 10.33 18.35
C LYS A 215 -20.17 11.34 17.23
N TYR A 216 -19.26 12.29 17.40
CA TYR A 216 -18.93 13.29 16.37
C TYR A 216 -18.26 12.64 15.16
N ILE A 217 -17.30 11.72 15.37
CA ILE A 217 -16.65 10.99 14.26
C ILE A 217 -17.67 10.23 13.41
N ARG A 218 -18.66 9.58 14.05
CA ARG A 218 -19.71 8.83 13.34
C ARG A 218 -20.68 9.71 12.55
N ASN A 219 -20.83 10.98 12.95
CA ASN A 219 -21.71 11.94 12.32
C ASN A 219 -20.98 12.91 11.38
N ALA A 220 -19.65 12.76 11.22
CA ALA A 220 -18.86 13.62 10.37
C ALA A 220 -19.32 13.50 8.90
N SER A 221 -19.65 14.64 8.29
CA SER A 221 -20.05 14.74 6.90
C SER A 221 -19.37 15.93 6.26
N PHE A 222 -18.61 15.66 5.20
CA PHE A 222 -17.87 16.66 4.44
C PHE A 222 -17.63 16.13 3.03
N ASN A 223 -17.29 17.02 2.11
CA ASN A 223 -16.83 16.64 0.78
C ASN A 223 -15.32 16.42 0.87
N GLY A 224 -14.88 15.17 0.66
CA GLY A 224 -13.46 14.85 0.49
C GLY A 224 -12.91 15.41 -0.83
N GLU A 225 -11.58 15.43 -0.95
CA GLU A 225 -10.88 15.92 -2.14
C GLU A 225 -10.76 14.88 -3.28
#